data_AF-X0YFH7-F1
#
_entry.id   AF-X0YFH7-F1
#
_cell.length_a   1.000
_cell.length_b   1.000
_cell.length_c   1.000
_cell.angle_alpha   90.00
_cell.angle_beta   90.00
_cell.angle_gamma   90.00
#
_symmetry.space_group_name_H-M   'P 1'
#
loop_
_entity.id
_entity.type
_entity.pdbx_description
1 polymer ?
#
loop_
_entity_poly.entity_id
_entity_poly.type
_entity_poly.pdbx_seq_one_letter_code
_entity_poly.pdbx_strand_id
1 'polypeptide(L)' 'EAPPLRVAAPFCPVPFSAPLEEAYLPNAQDIVAAVSSLTPAKT' A
#
# COMPACT_ATOMS: atom_id res chain seq x y z
N GLU A 1 -16.71 1.08 -12.24
CA GLU A 1 -16.32 2.35 -11.57
C GLU A 1 -16.16 2.11 -10.09
N ALA A 2 -15.08 2.62 -9.50
CA ALA A 2 -14.80 2.53 -8.07
C ALA A 2 -14.23 3.87 -7.59
N PRO A 3 -14.44 4.25 -6.31
CA PRO A 3 -13.89 5.48 -5.77
C PRO A 3 -12.35 5.44 -5.74
N PRO A 4 -11.67 6.60 -5.87
CA PRO A 4 -10.21 6.64 -5.76
C PRO A 4 -9.76 6.31 -4.34
N LEU A 5 -8.73 5.46 -4.23
CA LEU A 5 -8.05 5.11 -2.97
C LEU A 5 -6.62 5.64 -2.95
N ARG A 6 -6.01 5.70 -1.75
CA ARG A 6 -4.62 6.10 -1.55
C ARG A 6 -3.83 4.96 -0.96
N VAL A 7 -2.67 4.69 -1.55
CA VAL A 7 -1.62 3.84 -0.99
C VAL A 7 -0.48 4.77 -0.61
N ALA A 8 -0.19 4.89 0.69
CA ALA A 8 0.78 5.81 1.22
C ALA A 8 1.37 5.27 2.52
N ALA A 9 2.56 5.76 2.89
CA ALA A 9 3.14 5.47 4.18
C ALA A 9 2.25 5.99 5.32
N PRO A 10 2.37 5.44 6.54
CA PRO A 10 1.68 5.95 7.71
C PRO A 10 1.97 7.44 7.97
N PHE A 11 1.05 8.11 8.68
CA PHE A 11 1.22 9.52 9.04
C PHE A 11 2.04 9.68 10.33
N CYS A 12 3.29 9.21 10.28
CA CYS A 12 4.28 9.39 11.33
C CYS A 12 5.70 9.51 10.74
N PRO A 13 6.74 9.79 11.55
CA PRO A 13 8.11 9.84 11.07
C PRO A 13 8.61 8.46 10.61
N VAL A 14 9.40 8.45 9.53
CA VAL A 14 10.02 7.23 9.00
C VAL A 14 11.08 6.73 9.99
N PRO A 15 11.09 5.42 10.34
CA PRO A 15 12.11 4.84 11.20
C PRO A 15 13.48 4.78 10.50
N PHE A 16 14.57 4.98 11.26
CA PHE A 16 15.93 5.01 10.72
C PHE A 16 16.50 3.61 10.37
N SER A 17 16.00 2.56 11.01
CA SER A 17 16.51 1.20 10.79
C SER A 17 16.13 0.73 9.39
N ALA A 18 17.10 0.32 8.57
CA ALA A 18 16.88 -0.15 7.19
C ALA A 18 15.73 -1.18 7.04
N PRO A 19 15.66 -2.28 7.84
CA PRO A 19 14.54 -3.21 7.74
C PRO A 19 13.19 -2.59 8.15
N LEU A 20 13.19 -1.58 9.02
CA LEU A 20 11.97 -0.89 9.41
C LEU A 20 11.55 0.15 8.37
N GLU A 21 12.49 0.82 7.70
CA GLU A 21 12.21 1.73 6.59
C GLU A 21 11.54 0.98 5.44
N GLU A 22 12.09 -0.17 5.06
CA GLU A 22 11.53 -1.01 4.00
C GLU A 22 10.12 -1.52 4.32
N ALA A 23 9.86 -1.89 5.59
CA ALA A 23 8.52 -2.27 6.05
C ALA A 23 7.56 -1.08 6.20
N TYR A 24 8.07 0.13 6.39
CA TYR A 24 7.28 1.35 6.58
C TYR A 24 6.79 1.94 5.25
N LEU A 25 7.60 1.81 4.20
CA LEU A 25 7.29 2.35 2.88
C LEU A 25 6.37 1.41 2.09
N PRO A 26 5.37 1.96 1.38
CA PRO A 26 4.52 1.16 0.51
C PRO A 26 5.33 0.55 -0.63
N ASN A 27 5.02 -0.69 -0.97
CA ASN A 27 5.67 -1.46 -2.02
C ASN A 27 4.67 -1.94 -3.08
N ALA A 28 5.16 -2.71 -4.05
CA ALA A 28 4.36 -3.22 -5.16
C ALA A 28 3.18 -4.11 -4.70
N GLN A 29 3.35 -4.88 -3.63
CA GLN A 29 2.28 -5.74 -3.10
C GLN A 29 1.13 -4.92 -2.51
N ASP A 30 1.43 -3.79 -1.87
CA ASP A 30 0.40 -2.90 -1.33
C ASP A 30 -0.48 -2.30 -2.43
N ILE A 31 0.12 -1.97 -3.58
CA ILE A 31 -0.59 -1.49 -4.76
C ILE A 31 -1.51 -2.60 -5.31
N VAL A 32 -0.98 -3.82 -5.48
CA VAL A 32 -1.78 -4.96 -5.95
C VAL A 32 -2.93 -5.24 -5.00
N ALA A 33 -2.69 -5.27 -3.69
CA ALA A 33 -3.71 -5.49 -2.68
C ALA A 33 -4.81 -4.41 -2.72
N ALA A 34 -4.42 -3.13 -2.86
CA ALA A 34 -5.38 -2.03 -2.99
C ALA A 34 -6.24 -2.16 -4.25
N VAL A 35 -5.66 -2.50 -5.40
CA VAL A 35 -6.41 -2.72 -6.65
C VAL A 35 -7.32 -3.93 -6.53
N SER A 36 -6.83 -5.06 -6.00
CA SER A 36 -7.62 -6.27 -5.79
C SER A 36 -8.78 -6.04 -4.82
N SER A 37 -8.66 -5.13 -3.85
CA SER A 37 -9.77 -4.77 -2.96
C SER A 37 -10.90 -4.00 -3.66
N LEU A 38 -10.60 -3.33 -4.77
CA LEU A 38 -11.55 -2.53 -5.54
C LEU A 38 -12.26 -3.33 -6.63
N THR A 39 -11.67 -4.42 -7.10
CA THR A 39 -12.19 -5.22 -8.21
C THR A 39 -12.60 -6.61 -7.74
N PRO A 40 -13.84 -7.07 -7.95
CA PRO A 40 -14.17 -8.48 -7.77
C PRO A 40 -13.30 -9.34 -8.69
N ALA A 41 -12.94 -10.54 -8.24
CA ALA A 41 -12.14 -11.48 -9.01
C ALA A 41 -12.77 -11.70 -10.40
N LYS A 42 -12.00 -11.44 -11.46
CA LYS A 42 -12.45 -11.62 -12.84
C LYS A 42 -12.50 -13.13 -13.11
N THR A 43 -13.71 -13.70 -13.14
CA THR A 43 -13.98 -15.03 -13.75
C THR A 43 -13.67 -15.02 -15.24
#